data_AF-A0A935ISV3-F1
#
_entry.id   AF-A0A935ISV3-F1
#
_cell.length_a   1.000
_cell.length_b   1.000
_cell.length_c   1.000
_cell.angle_alpha   90.00
_cell.angle_beta   90.00
_cell.angle_gamma   90.00
#
_symmetry.space_group_name_H-M   'P 1'
#
loop_
_entity.id
_entity.type
_entity.pdbx_description
1 polymer ?
#
loop_
_entity_poly.entity_id
_entity_poly.type
_entity_poly.pdbx_seq_one_letter_code
_entity_poly.pdbx_strand_id
1 'polypeptide(L)'
;MKSIFKYIILTCILFLISDCKKYDEGGFVKQTRKHLFGNRKDGATKTWKLKLYEVNGIDSTLLILGANQIPDFYENYITFKLDNKEGFTYTAETFLCNYVGAIDNVYKEITITKPFPNHLDSLQCKVVGSNTICTRNLLLPEGFFTSSLWKIKRLKKDELIITNENLKNKYKIIFSQ
;
A
#
# COMPACT_ATOMS: atom_id res chain seq x y z
N MET A 1 -25.67 3.69 53.66
CA MET A 1 -24.42 4.37 53.24
C MET A 1 -23.40 3.47 52.55
N LYS A 2 -23.06 2.28 53.07
CA LYS A 2 -22.05 1.37 52.44
C LYS A 2 -22.34 0.95 50.98
N SER A 3 -23.62 0.87 50.60
CA SER A 3 -23.99 0.46 49.23
C SER A 3 -23.80 1.57 48.19
N ILE A 4 -24.13 2.82 48.56
CA ILE A 4 -24.00 3.99 47.67
C ILE A 4 -22.54 4.24 47.29
N PHE A 5 -21.62 4.04 48.25
CA PHE A 5 -20.18 4.19 48.02
C PHE A 5 -19.65 3.17 47.00
N LYS A 6 -20.21 1.95 46.97
CA LYS A 6 -19.85 0.93 45.96
C LYS A 6 -20.30 1.32 44.56
N TYR A 7 -21.50 1.92 44.42
CA TYR A 7 -21.99 2.39 43.12
C TYR A 7 -21.16 3.54 42.58
N ILE A 8 -20.75 4.48 43.43
CA ILE A 8 -19.87 5.61 43.04
C ILE A 8 -18.53 5.10 42.52
N ILE A 9 -17.91 4.15 43.23
CA ILE A 9 -16.64 3.53 42.80
C ILE A 9 -16.81 2.80 41.47
N LEU A 10 -17.90 2.04 41.29
CA LEU A 10 -18.17 1.31 40.06
C LEU A 10 -18.37 2.27 38.87
N THR A 11 -19.08 3.38 39.06
CA THR A 11 -19.24 4.41 38.03
C THR A 11 -17.93 5.12 37.71
N CYS A 12 -17.08 5.43 38.70
CA CYS A 12 -15.75 6.01 38.45
C CYS A 12 -14.85 5.03 37.67
N ILE A 13 -14.90 3.74 37.97
CA ILE A 13 -14.15 2.72 37.22
C ILE A 13 -14.67 2.63 35.78
N LEU A 14 -16.00 2.61 35.57
CA LEU A 14 -16.59 2.58 34.23
C LEU A 14 -16.19 3.82 33.40
N PHE A 15 -16.17 5.01 34.01
CA PHE A 15 -15.70 6.24 33.36
C PHE A 15 -14.21 6.19 32.99
N LEU A 16 -13.36 5.66 33.87
CA LEU A 16 -11.91 5.51 33.61
C LEU A 16 -11.60 4.48 32.50
N ILE A 17 -12.44 3.45 32.33
CA ILE A 17 -12.28 2.46 31.25
C ILE A 17 -12.78 3.03 29.91
N SER A 18 -13.81 3.89 29.91
CA SER A 18 -14.27 4.58 28.70
C SER A 18 -13.31 5.67 28.21
N ASP A 19 -12.46 6.20 29.10
CA ASP A 19 -11.41 7.18 28.78
C ASP A 19 -10.04 6.56 28.44
N CYS A 20 -9.97 5.23 28.25
CA CYS A 20 -8.85 4.62 27.54
C CYS A 20 -8.93 5.00 26.05
N LYS A 21 -8.57 6.26 25.80
CA LYS A 21 -8.44 6.91 24.50
C LYS A 21 -7.62 6.00 23.59
N LYS A 22 -8.29 5.59 22.52
CA LYS A 22 -7.70 5.05 21.30
C LYS A 22 -6.56 5.99 20.90
N TYR A 23 -5.32 5.53 21.02
CA TYR A 23 -4.16 6.27 20.52
C TYR A 23 -4.31 6.42 19.01
N ASP A 24 -4.66 7.60 18.51
CA ASP A 24 -4.82 7.83 17.07
C ASP A 24 -3.50 7.62 16.33
N GLU A 25 -2.39 8.09 16.92
CA GLU A 25 -1.05 8.01 16.31
C GLU A 25 -0.47 6.60 16.34
N GLY A 26 -0.77 5.79 17.38
CA GLY A 26 -0.26 4.43 17.51
C GLY A 26 -1.17 3.36 16.92
N GLY A 27 -2.48 3.53 17.05
CA GLY A 27 -3.50 2.57 16.62
C GLY A 27 -3.65 2.51 15.11
N PHE A 28 -3.64 3.66 14.45
CA PHE A 28 -3.72 3.74 12.99
C PHE A 28 -2.49 3.11 12.33
N VAL A 29 -1.28 3.44 12.80
CA VAL A 29 -0.02 2.85 12.30
C VAL A 29 -0.01 1.33 12.46
N LYS A 30 -0.42 0.86 13.63
CA LYS A 30 -0.54 -0.55 13.98
C LYS A 30 -1.51 -1.32 13.08
N GLN A 31 -2.58 -0.67 12.61
CA GLN A 31 -3.56 -1.24 11.70
C GLN A 31 -3.09 -1.15 10.24
N THR A 32 -2.58 0.01 9.82
CA THR A 32 -2.01 0.24 8.48
C THR A 32 -0.94 -0.79 8.15
N ARG A 33 0.05 -0.98 9.03
CA ARG A 33 1.10 -1.99 8.82
C ARG A 33 0.53 -3.40 8.71
N LYS A 34 -0.39 -3.78 9.62
CA LYS A 34 -1.00 -5.11 9.60
C LYS A 34 -1.85 -5.33 8.34
N HIS A 35 -2.58 -4.32 7.88
CA HIS A 35 -3.38 -4.42 6.67
C HIS A 35 -2.51 -4.50 5.43
N LEU A 36 -1.48 -3.64 5.32
CA LEU A 36 -0.60 -3.54 4.16
C LEU A 36 0.35 -4.74 4.01
N PHE A 37 0.94 -5.21 5.12
CA PHE A 37 1.98 -6.24 5.14
C PHE A 37 1.54 -7.57 5.76
N GLY A 38 0.28 -7.69 6.18
CA GLY A 38 -0.29 -8.90 6.79
C GLY A 38 0.11 -9.12 8.26
N ASN A 39 1.34 -8.76 8.63
CA ASN A 39 1.85 -8.85 10.00
C ASN A 39 2.78 -7.66 10.34
N ARG A 40 3.33 -7.63 11.56
CA ARG A 40 4.25 -6.59 12.05
C ARG A 40 5.68 -7.08 12.26
N LYS A 41 5.99 -8.32 11.85
CA LYS A 41 7.33 -8.89 12.01
C LYS A 41 8.23 -8.39 10.87
N ASP A 42 9.53 -8.35 11.12
CA ASP A 42 10.52 -8.15 10.08
C ASP A 42 10.30 -9.15 8.95
N GLY A 43 10.39 -8.68 7.70
CA GLY A 43 10.13 -9.50 6.52
C GLY A 43 8.67 -9.92 6.35
N ALA A 44 7.72 -9.35 7.09
CA ALA A 44 6.31 -9.59 6.85
C ALA A 44 5.94 -9.20 5.42
N THR A 45 5.31 -10.12 4.71
CA THR A 45 4.88 -9.93 3.33
C THR A 45 3.38 -10.02 3.22
N LYS A 46 2.84 -9.24 2.30
CA LYS A 46 1.49 -9.45 1.82
C LYS A 46 1.39 -9.14 0.34
N THR A 47 0.76 -10.07 -0.34
CA THR A 47 0.53 -10.01 -1.77
C THR A 47 -0.90 -9.53 -2.03
N TRP A 48 -1.03 -8.62 -2.98
CA TRP A 48 -2.25 -7.90 -3.30
C TRP A 48 -2.54 -8.04 -4.79
N LYS A 49 -3.75 -8.45 -5.15
CA LYS A 49 -4.20 -8.54 -6.53
C LYS A 49 -4.65 -7.17 -7.04
N LEU A 50 -4.14 -6.75 -8.20
CA LEU A 50 -4.62 -5.59 -8.94
C LEU A 50 -6.05 -5.87 -9.42
N LYS A 51 -6.97 -5.03 -8.99
CA LYS A 51 -8.39 -5.09 -9.38
C LYS A 51 -8.73 -4.00 -10.40
N LEU A 52 -8.16 -2.81 -10.26
CA LEU A 52 -8.40 -1.68 -11.15
C LEU A 52 -7.16 -0.80 -11.20
N TYR A 53 -6.78 -0.39 -12.42
CA TYR A 53 -5.83 0.68 -12.68
C TYR A 53 -6.50 1.73 -13.57
N GLU A 54 -6.85 2.87 -12.99
CA GLU A 54 -7.64 3.93 -13.62
C GLU A 54 -6.76 5.16 -13.88
N VAL A 55 -6.82 5.70 -15.10
CA VAL A 55 -6.11 6.91 -15.53
C VAL A 55 -7.13 7.91 -16.04
N ASN A 56 -7.24 9.08 -15.41
CA ASN A 56 -8.22 10.13 -15.73
C ASN A 56 -9.67 9.60 -15.81
N GLY A 57 -10.04 8.65 -14.95
CA GLY A 57 -11.37 8.03 -14.95
C GLY A 57 -11.54 6.88 -15.95
N ILE A 58 -10.51 6.55 -16.75
CA ILE A 58 -10.55 5.46 -17.74
C ILE A 58 -9.85 4.23 -17.16
N ASP A 59 -10.56 3.09 -17.16
CA ASP A 59 -9.97 1.80 -16.83
C ASP A 59 -8.88 1.44 -17.84
N SER A 60 -7.65 1.38 -17.35
CA SER A 60 -6.43 1.07 -18.10
C SER A 60 -5.76 -0.20 -17.57
N THR A 61 -6.49 -1.05 -16.84
CA THR A 61 -5.95 -2.27 -16.20
C THR A 61 -5.27 -3.20 -17.19
N LEU A 62 -5.81 -3.32 -18.40
CA LEU A 62 -5.24 -4.16 -19.48
C LEU A 62 -3.85 -3.71 -19.95
N LEU A 63 -3.44 -2.46 -19.66
CA LEU A 63 -2.13 -1.93 -20.02
C LEU A 63 -1.04 -2.25 -18.98
N ILE A 64 -1.44 -2.82 -17.85
CA ILE A 64 -0.56 -3.41 -16.86
C ILE A 64 -0.46 -4.90 -17.22
N LEU A 65 0.49 -5.22 -18.07
CA LEU A 65 0.68 -6.58 -18.59
C LEU A 65 1.14 -7.52 -17.46
N GLY A 66 0.53 -8.71 -17.49
CA GLY A 66 0.06 -9.42 -16.30
C GLY A 66 -1.48 -9.56 -16.23
N ALA A 67 -2.20 -8.80 -17.06
CA ALA A 67 -3.68 -8.79 -17.10
C ALA A 67 -4.34 -9.62 -18.21
N ASN A 68 -3.63 -10.24 -19.17
CA ASN A 68 -4.22 -11.24 -20.07
C ASN A 68 -3.17 -11.87 -21.00
N GLN A 69 -3.21 -13.21 -21.09
CA GLN A 69 -2.55 -14.11 -22.06
C GLN A 69 -1.08 -14.51 -21.80
N ILE A 70 -0.84 -15.40 -20.82
CA ILE A 70 0.11 -16.55 -20.74
C ILE A 70 -0.14 -17.23 -19.37
N PRO A 71 0.01 -18.55 -19.17
CA PRO A 71 -0.34 -19.15 -17.88
C PRO A 71 0.79 -19.02 -16.85
N ASP A 72 0.37 -18.71 -15.62
CA ASP A 72 0.87 -19.21 -14.33
C ASP A 72 1.64 -18.28 -13.34
N PHE A 73 0.86 -17.89 -12.32
CA PHE A 73 1.15 -17.64 -10.89
C PHE A 73 1.36 -16.24 -10.28
N TYR A 74 1.79 -15.18 -10.99
CA TYR A 74 2.04 -13.87 -10.34
C TYR A 74 1.48 -12.63 -11.06
N GLU A 75 0.63 -12.84 -12.06
CA GLU A 75 0.45 -11.86 -13.12
C GLU A 75 -0.36 -10.60 -12.75
N ASN A 76 -1.11 -10.56 -11.66
CA ASN A 76 -1.76 -9.31 -11.20
C ASN A 76 -1.37 -8.94 -9.80
N TYR A 77 -0.21 -9.37 -9.32
CA TYR A 77 0.12 -9.24 -7.92
C TYR A 77 1.24 -8.25 -7.67
N ILE A 78 1.07 -7.49 -6.60
CA ILE A 78 2.14 -6.73 -5.97
C ILE A 78 2.34 -7.27 -4.57
N THR A 79 3.59 -7.57 -4.21
CA THR A 79 3.96 -8.01 -2.88
C THR A 79 4.62 -6.86 -2.15
N PHE A 80 4.03 -6.45 -1.04
CA PHE A 80 4.65 -5.51 -0.12
C PHE A 80 5.38 -6.28 0.98
N LYS A 81 6.65 -5.97 1.19
CA LYS A 81 7.51 -6.59 2.20
C LYS A 81 8.06 -5.53 3.15
N LEU A 82 7.82 -5.71 4.44
CA LEU A 82 8.36 -4.84 5.47
C LEU A 82 9.86 -5.12 5.68
N ASP A 83 10.72 -4.13 5.47
CA ASP A 83 12.18 -4.29 5.58
C ASP A 83 12.65 -4.36 7.04
N ASN A 84 12.04 -3.56 7.91
CA ASN A 84 12.32 -3.52 9.33
C ASN A 84 11.04 -3.23 10.13
N LYS A 85 10.83 -3.96 11.21
CA LYS A 85 9.72 -3.90 12.16
C LYS A 85 9.60 -2.53 12.81
N GLU A 86 10.70 -1.83 13.04
CA GLU A 86 10.69 -0.47 13.59
C GLU A 86 10.60 0.59 12.49
N GLY A 87 11.10 0.28 11.29
CA GLY A 87 11.15 1.19 10.14
C GLY A 87 9.79 1.47 9.48
N PHE A 88 9.77 2.55 8.71
CA PHE A 88 8.65 2.91 7.82
C PHE A 88 8.92 2.54 6.36
N THR A 89 10.06 1.91 6.10
CA THR A 89 10.50 1.48 4.78
C THR A 89 10.01 0.08 4.45
N TYR A 90 9.75 -0.15 3.17
CA TYR A 90 9.32 -1.44 2.65
C TYR A 90 9.80 -1.60 1.22
N THR A 91 9.91 -2.84 0.75
CA THR A 91 9.97 -3.12 -0.69
C THR A 91 8.59 -3.46 -1.22
N ALA A 92 8.31 -3.01 -2.44
CA ALA A 92 7.14 -3.40 -3.20
C ALA A 92 7.63 -4.10 -4.46
N GLU A 93 7.10 -5.28 -4.76
CA GLU A 93 7.63 -6.13 -5.82
C GLU A 93 6.48 -6.57 -6.72
N THR A 94 6.67 -6.35 -8.01
CA THR A 94 5.84 -6.91 -9.08
C THR A 94 6.68 -7.92 -9.84
N PHE A 95 6.07 -8.71 -10.72
CA PHE A 95 6.83 -9.65 -11.57
C PHE A 95 7.95 -8.95 -12.39
N LEU A 96 7.73 -7.70 -12.79
CA LEU A 96 8.59 -6.94 -13.67
C LEU A 96 9.53 -5.95 -12.96
N CYS A 97 9.23 -5.53 -11.73
CA CYS A 97 9.93 -4.42 -11.10
C CYS A 97 9.91 -4.48 -9.57
N ASN A 98 10.99 -4.00 -8.95
CA ASN A 98 11.11 -3.80 -7.51
C ASN A 98 11.15 -2.31 -7.20
N TYR A 99 10.44 -1.95 -6.14
CA TYR A 99 10.31 -0.60 -5.62
C TYR A 99 10.80 -0.56 -4.18
N VAL A 100 11.29 0.60 -3.79
CA VAL A 100 11.50 0.93 -2.38
C VAL A 100 10.46 1.97 -2.01
N GLY A 101 9.79 1.79 -0.88
CA GLY A 101 8.78 2.73 -0.42
C GLY A 101 8.95 3.10 1.04
N ALA A 102 8.29 4.18 1.42
CA ALA A 102 8.13 4.61 2.80
C ALA A 102 6.65 4.92 3.06
N ILE A 103 6.18 4.63 4.26
CA ILE A 103 4.83 4.99 4.70
C ILE A 103 4.91 6.24 5.55
N ASP A 104 4.21 7.29 5.12
CA ASP A 104 3.91 8.41 6.00
C ASP A 104 2.60 8.15 6.74
N ASN A 105 2.72 8.01 8.06
CA ASN A 105 1.61 7.71 8.94
C ASN A 105 0.75 8.92 9.29
N VAL A 106 1.33 10.12 9.20
CA VAL A 106 0.64 11.38 9.50
C VAL A 106 -0.29 11.72 8.34
N TYR A 107 0.19 11.54 7.10
CA TYR A 107 -0.55 11.98 5.91
C TYR A 107 -1.33 10.88 5.19
N LYS A 108 -1.27 9.62 5.66
CA LYS A 108 -1.86 8.45 4.98
C LYS A 108 -1.31 8.32 3.56
N GLU A 109 -0.01 8.45 3.43
CA GLU A 109 0.68 8.47 2.14
C GLU A 109 1.69 7.33 2.08
N ILE A 110 1.91 6.83 0.87
CA ILE A 110 3.02 5.95 0.56
C ILE A 110 3.88 6.64 -0.48
N THR A 111 5.13 6.88 -0.13
CA THR A 111 6.15 7.32 -1.08
C THR A 111 6.73 6.08 -1.71
N ILE A 112 6.81 6.06 -3.04
CA ILE A 112 7.38 4.96 -3.80
C ILE A 112 8.49 5.51 -4.67
N THR A 113 9.66 4.92 -4.56
CA THR A 113 10.90 5.34 -5.22
C THR A 113 11.45 4.17 -6.02
N LYS A 114 11.99 4.47 -7.20
CA LYS A 114 12.78 3.50 -7.96
C LYS A 114 14.19 3.44 -7.39
N PRO A 115 14.77 2.24 -7.18
CA PRO A 115 16.14 2.12 -6.71
C PRO A 115 17.16 2.68 -7.72
N PHE A 116 16.82 2.75 -9.01
CA PHE A 116 17.67 3.33 -10.05
C PHE A 116 16.89 4.35 -10.90
N PRO A 117 17.28 5.63 -10.90
CA PRO A 117 16.60 6.66 -11.68
C PRO A 117 17.07 6.65 -13.14
N ASN A 118 16.19 6.21 -14.06
CA ASN A 118 16.34 6.47 -15.49
C ASN A 118 15.05 7.08 -16.04
N HIS A 119 15.16 8.27 -16.63
CA HIS A 119 14.06 9.08 -17.15
C HIS A 119 13.37 8.46 -18.37
N LEU A 120 14.00 7.46 -19.01
CA LEU A 120 13.41 6.70 -20.11
C LEU A 120 12.41 5.62 -19.63
N ASP A 121 12.37 5.31 -18.33
CA ASP A 121 11.63 4.15 -17.80
C ASP A 121 10.20 4.50 -17.33
N SER A 122 9.37 5.08 -18.20
CA SER A 122 7.90 5.04 -18.01
C SER A 122 7.32 3.62 -18.15
N LEU A 123 8.14 2.72 -18.70
CA LEU A 123 7.83 1.32 -18.90
C LEU A 123 8.47 0.45 -17.80
N GLN A 124 7.78 -0.63 -17.42
CA GLN A 124 8.36 -1.77 -16.72
C GLN A 124 8.78 -2.79 -17.77
N CYS A 125 10.08 -3.02 -17.93
CA CYS A 125 10.58 -4.00 -18.90
C CYS A 125 11.39 -5.10 -18.21
N LYS A 126 11.19 -6.35 -18.65
CA LYS A 126 12.01 -7.50 -18.22
C LYS A 126 12.21 -8.46 -19.38
N VAL A 127 13.40 -9.03 -19.49
CA VAL A 127 13.69 -10.12 -20.43
C VAL A 127 13.30 -11.44 -19.79
N VAL A 128 12.42 -12.20 -20.44
CA VAL A 128 11.96 -13.53 -20.03
C VAL A 128 12.27 -14.50 -21.18
N GLY A 129 13.29 -15.33 -20.99
CA GLY A 129 13.84 -16.14 -22.07
C GLY A 129 14.43 -15.26 -23.17
N SER A 130 13.93 -15.39 -24.40
CA SER A 130 14.31 -14.57 -25.56
C SER A 130 13.41 -13.35 -25.79
N ASN A 131 12.36 -13.15 -24.98
CA ASN A 131 11.36 -12.11 -25.19
C ASN A 131 11.56 -10.95 -24.21
N THR A 132 11.50 -9.71 -24.72
CA THR A 132 11.43 -8.51 -23.88
C THR A 132 9.97 -8.12 -23.71
N ILE A 133 9.49 -8.13 -22.46
CA ILE A 133 8.12 -7.72 -22.12
C ILE A 133 8.20 -6.34 -21.50
N CYS A 134 7.46 -5.37 -22.05
CA CYS A 134 7.39 -4.00 -21.56
C CYS A 134 5.93 -3.57 -21.32
N THR A 135 5.66 -2.95 -20.17
CA THR A 135 4.30 -2.61 -19.70
C THR A 135 4.30 -1.23 -19.06
N ARG A 136 3.15 -0.64 -18.76
CA ARG A 136 3.11 0.62 -18.00
C ARG A 136 3.55 0.37 -16.57
N ASN A 137 4.34 1.29 -16.02
CA ASN A 137 4.74 1.20 -14.63
C ASN A 137 3.56 1.44 -13.69
N LEU A 138 3.27 0.45 -12.83
CA LEU A 138 2.11 0.47 -11.94
C LEU A 138 2.16 1.65 -10.95
N LEU A 139 3.32 1.87 -10.33
CA LEU A 139 3.47 2.83 -9.22
C LEU A 139 4.26 4.10 -9.58
N LEU A 140 4.91 4.11 -10.75
CA LEU A 140 5.66 5.26 -11.29
C LEU A 140 5.34 5.46 -12.79
N PRO A 141 4.07 5.76 -13.13
CA PRO A 141 3.57 5.70 -14.52
C PRO A 141 4.09 6.81 -15.42
N GLU A 142 4.61 7.89 -14.86
CA GLU A 142 5.17 9.03 -15.59
C GLU A 142 6.69 9.00 -15.41
N GLY A 143 7.41 8.48 -16.42
CA GLY A 143 8.86 8.18 -16.35
C GLY A 143 9.78 9.35 -16.00
N PHE A 144 9.26 10.58 -15.94
CA PHE A 144 9.98 11.75 -15.45
C PHE A 144 10.31 11.69 -13.96
N PHE A 145 9.55 10.94 -13.16
CA PHE A 145 9.68 10.96 -11.70
C PHE A 145 10.45 9.74 -11.18
N THR A 146 11.46 10.02 -10.35
CA THR A 146 12.23 9.00 -9.63
C THR A 146 11.49 8.50 -8.38
N SER A 147 10.51 9.27 -7.92
CA SER A 147 9.60 8.93 -6.83
C SER A 147 8.19 9.46 -7.06
N SER A 148 7.20 8.81 -6.48
CA SER A 148 5.80 9.18 -6.55
C SER A 148 5.17 9.05 -5.17
N LEU A 149 4.42 10.08 -4.78
CA LEU A 149 3.65 10.12 -3.56
C LEU A 149 2.21 9.68 -3.84
N TRP A 150 1.81 8.56 -3.28
CA TRP A 150 0.47 8.02 -3.41
C TRP A 150 -0.32 8.22 -2.13
N LYS A 151 -1.53 8.77 -2.25
CA LYS A 151 -2.43 8.94 -1.11
C LYS A 151 -3.28 7.69 -0.90
N ILE A 152 -3.28 7.15 0.31
CA ILE A 152 -4.16 6.05 0.72
C ILE A 152 -5.56 6.62 0.95
N LYS A 153 -6.49 6.34 0.04
CA LYS A 153 -7.92 6.68 0.22
C LYS A 153 -8.61 5.66 1.11
N ARG A 154 -8.22 4.38 1.02
CA ARG A 154 -8.79 3.29 1.83
C ARG A 154 -7.78 2.17 2.05
N LEU A 155 -7.67 1.68 3.28
CA LEU A 155 -6.84 0.52 3.63
C LEU A 155 -7.53 -0.37 4.66
N LYS A 156 -8.05 -1.50 4.18
CA LYS A 156 -8.70 -2.56 4.95
C LYS A 156 -7.85 -3.84 4.89
N LYS A 157 -8.31 -4.88 5.60
CA LYS A 157 -7.66 -6.20 5.59
C LYS A 157 -7.57 -6.80 4.18
N ASP A 158 -8.54 -6.55 3.33
CA ASP A 158 -8.75 -7.20 2.03
C ASP A 158 -8.78 -6.21 0.86
N GLU A 159 -8.58 -4.92 1.13
CA GLU A 159 -8.67 -3.88 0.11
C GLU A 159 -7.73 -2.71 0.37
N LEU A 160 -7.03 -2.28 -0.68
CA LEU A 160 -6.19 -1.09 -0.69
C LEU A 160 -6.58 -0.22 -1.89
N ILE A 161 -6.87 1.06 -1.63
CA ILE A 161 -7.14 2.07 -2.66
C ILE A 161 -6.17 3.22 -2.48
N ILE A 162 -5.37 3.44 -3.51
CA ILE A 162 -4.43 4.54 -3.59
C ILE A 162 -4.72 5.42 -4.79
N THR A 163 -4.41 6.71 -4.65
CA THR A 163 -4.57 7.70 -5.72
C THR A 163 -3.36 8.59 -5.81
N ASN A 164 -3.03 9.03 -7.01
CA ASN A 164 -2.08 10.10 -7.22
C ASN A 164 -2.72 11.18 -8.08
N GLU A 165 -2.90 12.36 -7.48
CA GLU A 165 -3.49 13.55 -8.13
C GLU A 165 -2.42 14.61 -8.45
N ASN A 166 -1.15 14.38 -8.07
CA ASN A 166 -0.03 15.30 -8.23
C ASN A 166 0.75 15.08 -9.53
N LEU A 167 0.44 14.02 -10.26
CA LEU A 167 1.01 13.71 -11.58
C LEU A 167 0.25 14.44 -12.70
N LYS A 168 0.78 14.41 -13.93
CA LYS A 168 0.11 15.00 -15.10
C LYS A 168 -1.27 14.39 -15.31
N ASN A 169 -1.40 13.07 -15.10
CA ASN A 169 -2.69 12.40 -15.08
C ASN A 169 -3.13 12.10 -13.64
N LYS A 170 -4.44 11.94 -13.45
CA LYS A 170 -5.03 11.45 -12.20
C LYS A 170 -5.04 9.93 -12.22
N TYR A 171 -4.35 9.33 -11.26
CA TYR A 171 -4.27 7.89 -11.14
C TYR A 171 -5.04 7.38 -9.94
N LYS A 172 -5.66 6.22 -10.09
CA LYS A 172 -6.28 5.47 -9.01
C LYS A 172 -6.04 3.99 -9.20
N ILE A 173 -5.60 3.34 -8.13
CA ILE A 173 -5.29 1.91 -8.13
C ILE A 173 -6.08 1.26 -7.01
N ILE A 174 -6.78 0.19 -7.36
CA ILE A 174 -7.50 -0.66 -6.41
C ILE A 174 -6.83 -2.02 -6.39
N PHE A 175 -6.44 -2.43 -5.20
CA PHE A 175 -5.98 -3.77 -4.92
C PHE A 175 -6.98 -4.51 -4.03
N SER A 176 -7.11 -5.82 -4.25
CA SER A 176 -7.89 -6.75 -3.42
C SER A 176 -7.04 -7.94 -3.00
N GLN A 177 -7.42 -8.59 -1.90
CA GLN A 177 -6.82 -9.88 -1.50
C GLN A 177 -7.53 -11.06 -2.16
#